data_AF-A0A5D2UKG5-F1
#
_entry.id   AF-A0A5D2UKG5-F1
#
_cell.length_a   1.000
_cell.length_b   1.000
_cell.length_c   1.000
_cell.angle_alpha   90.00
_cell.angle_beta   90.00
_cell.angle_gamma   90.00
#
_symmetry.space_group_name_H-M   'P 1'
#
loop_
_entity.id
_entity.type
_entity.pdbx_description
1 polymer ?
#
loop_
_entity_poly.entity_id
_entity_poly.type
_entity_poly.pdbx_seq_one_letter_code
_entity_poly.pdbx_strand_id
1 'polypeptide(L)'
;MPSSVTETHGENAEIYCGEDVCKQKFLELLEEISLPKGIVPVEIIEFGRNRSTGLVWMKLKNKKEHKFKRINKVVSYDREINFFIDNGGIKKLTGIKCKELFIWITISGMFIEDPSSGKISFTIPSGLKAHFPISAFELEEDDNKK
;
A
#
# COMPACT_ATOMS: atom_id res chain seq x y z
N MET A 1 -13.84 27.42 14.92
CA MET A 1 -13.31 26.39 15.84
C MET A 1 -13.33 25.08 15.07
N PRO A 2 -12.20 24.55 14.60
CA PRO A 2 -12.21 23.31 13.83
C PRO A 2 -12.27 22.12 14.80
N SER A 3 -13.43 21.48 14.81
CA SER A 3 -13.74 20.30 15.58
C SER A 3 -12.98 19.07 15.02
N SER A 4 -12.21 18.46 15.92
CA SER A 4 -12.13 17.01 16.16
C SER A 4 -11.76 16.08 14.99
N VAL A 5 -10.46 15.86 14.77
CA VAL A 5 -9.93 14.63 14.14
C VAL A 5 -8.69 14.14 14.91
N THR A 6 -8.83 13.93 16.21
CA THR A 6 -7.79 13.28 17.04
C THR A 6 -8.45 12.47 18.14
N GLU A 7 -9.17 11.40 17.78
CA GLU A 7 -9.76 10.49 18.78
C GLU A 7 -9.77 9.01 18.37
N THR A 8 -8.87 8.58 17.47
CA THR A 8 -8.77 7.13 17.14
C THR A 8 -7.39 6.66 16.71
N HIS A 9 -6.35 7.45 16.98
CA HIS A 9 -4.96 7.06 16.74
C HIS A 9 -4.25 7.18 18.08
N GLY A 10 -3.85 6.05 18.67
CA GLY A 10 -3.32 5.99 20.04
C GLY A 10 -2.20 7.00 20.30
N GLU A 11 -2.00 7.35 21.57
CA GLU A 11 -1.20 8.46 22.14
C GLU A 11 0.24 8.72 21.60
N ASN A 12 0.72 8.03 20.56
CA ASN A 12 2.06 8.19 19.98
C ASN A 12 2.08 7.98 18.44
N ALA A 13 1.04 8.43 17.72
CA ALA A 13 1.01 8.36 16.27
C ALA A 13 1.84 9.47 15.61
N GLU A 14 2.72 9.10 14.68
CA GLU A 14 3.39 10.03 13.77
C GLU A 14 2.43 10.32 12.60
N ILE A 15 2.07 11.59 12.39
CA ILE A 15 1.18 12.02 11.31
C ILE A 15 1.90 13.06 10.46
N TYR A 16 1.93 12.84 9.16
CA TYR A 16 2.54 13.70 8.16
C TYR A 16 1.47 14.14 7.17
N CYS A 17 1.50 15.43 6.79
CA CYS A 17 0.58 16.03 5.82
C CYS A 17 1.40 16.72 4.72
N GLY A 18 1.01 16.50 3.47
CA GLY A 18 1.68 17.07 2.29
C GLY A 18 2.27 15.99 1.38
N GLU A 19 2.12 16.18 0.07
CA GLU A 19 2.36 15.13 -0.92
C GLU A 19 3.80 14.60 -0.90
N ASP A 20 4.80 15.49 -0.92
CA ASP A 20 6.21 15.12 -0.91
C ASP A 20 6.61 14.37 0.36
N VAL A 21 6.26 14.89 1.54
CA VAL A 21 6.63 14.28 2.83
C VAL A 21 5.92 12.94 3.03
N CYS A 22 4.64 12.84 2.67
CA CYS A 22 3.89 11.60 2.76
C CYS A 22 4.45 10.53 1.81
N LYS A 23 4.79 10.92 0.58
CA LYS A 23 5.43 10.02 -0.39
C LYS A 23 6.78 9.53 0.12
N GLN A 24 7.62 10.42 0.67
CA GLN A 24 8.90 10.02 1.26
C GLN A 24 8.73 9.05 2.42
N LYS A 25 7.84 9.34 3.38
CA LYS A 25 7.59 8.47 4.54
C LYS A 25 7.04 7.11 4.15
N PHE A 26 6.20 7.06 3.12
CA PHE A 26 5.71 5.80 2.58
C PHE A 26 6.80 4.98 1.90
N LEU A 27 7.72 5.61 1.15
CA LEU A 27 8.86 4.92 0.54
C LEU A 27 9.85 4.39 1.59
N GLU A 28 10.11 5.17 2.65
CA GLU A 28 10.91 4.72 3.81
C GLU A 28 10.27 3.49 4.47
N LEU A 29 8.94 3.50 4.64
CA LEU A 29 8.22 2.35 5.19
C LEU A 29 8.37 1.12 4.31
N LEU A 30 8.18 1.24 3.00
CA LEU A 30 8.31 0.11 2.07
C LEU A 30 9.73 -0.47 2.10
N GLU A 31 10.75 0.37 2.23
CA GLU A 31 12.14 -0.06 2.37
C GLU A 31 12.38 -0.80 3.71
N GLU A 32 11.82 -0.30 4.82
CA GLU A 32 11.89 -0.94 6.14
C GLU A 32 11.34 -2.37 6.12
N ILE A 33 10.29 -2.62 5.35
CA ILE A 33 9.66 -3.94 5.21
C ILE A 33 10.06 -4.67 3.92
N SER A 34 11.08 -4.18 3.21
CA SER A 34 11.62 -4.79 1.99
C SER A 34 10.60 -5.01 0.86
N LEU A 35 9.55 -4.20 0.79
CA LEU A 35 8.55 -4.24 -0.27
C LEU A 35 8.91 -3.30 -1.45
N PRO A 36 8.50 -3.65 -2.68
CA PRO A 36 8.86 -2.87 -3.86
C PRO A 36 8.19 -1.49 -3.88
N LYS A 37 8.97 -0.46 -4.22
CA LYS A 37 8.58 0.96 -4.15
C LYS A 37 7.45 1.35 -5.13
N GLY A 38 7.24 0.60 -6.20
CA GLY A 38 6.20 0.87 -7.21
C GLY A 38 4.85 0.23 -6.90
N ILE A 39 4.66 -0.36 -5.73
CA ILE A 39 3.44 -1.10 -5.40
C ILE A 39 2.20 -0.21 -5.15
N VAL A 40 2.42 1.08 -4.88
CA VAL A 40 1.35 2.08 -4.76
C VAL A 40 1.73 3.36 -5.53
N PRO A 41 1.28 3.50 -6.79
CA PRO A 41 1.62 4.65 -7.63
C PRO A 41 0.63 5.81 -7.44
N VAL A 42 0.61 6.46 -6.26
CA VAL A 42 -0.45 7.43 -5.90
C VAL A 42 0.07 8.69 -5.19
N GLU A 43 -0.72 9.77 -5.27
CA GLU A 43 -0.56 11.03 -4.54
C GLU A 43 -1.14 10.87 -3.11
N ILE A 44 -0.27 10.69 -2.12
CA ILE A 44 -0.64 10.55 -0.71
C ILE A 44 -0.66 11.95 -0.07
N ILE A 45 -1.80 12.38 0.48
CA ILE A 45 -1.96 13.70 1.10
C ILE A 45 -1.79 13.67 2.62
N GLU A 46 -2.04 12.52 3.23
CA GLU A 46 -1.86 12.27 4.66
C GLU A 46 -1.27 10.87 4.83
N PHE A 47 -0.25 10.75 5.66
CA PHE A 47 0.35 9.48 6.04
C PHE A 47 0.48 9.44 7.56
N GLY A 48 -0.06 8.40 8.17
CA GLY A 48 0.02 8.20 9.61
C GLY A 48 0.53 6.82 9.96
N ARG A 49 1.34 6.74 11.01
CA ARG A 49 1.89 5.50 11.53
C ARG A 49 1.94 5.52 13.05
N ASN A 50 1.45 4.47 13.68
CA ASN A 50 1.67 4.20 15.08
C ASN A 50 2.66 3.04 15.21
N ARG A 51 3.89 3.34 15.64
CA ARG A 51 4.95 2.32 15.78
C ARG A 51 4.66 1.30 16.88
N SER A 52 3.92 1.68 17.92
CA SER A 52 3.59 0.78 19.04
C SER A 52 2.59 -0.30 18.62
N THR A 53 1.59 0.04 17.80
CA THR A 53 0.57 -0.92 17.34
C THR A 53 0.87 -1.53 15.97
N GLY A 54 1.81 -0.95 15.22
CA GLY A 54 2.08 -1.32 13.82
C GLY A 54 1.03 -0.81 12.83
N LEU A 55 0.04 -0.04 13.27
CA LEU A 55 -1.00 0.53 12.41
C LEU A 55 -0.40 1.62 11.51
N VAL A 56 -0.73 1.54 10.22
CA VAL A 56 -0.43 2.56 9.21
C VAL A 56 -1.71 2.90 8.47
N TRP A 57 -1.93 4.17 8.22
CA TRP A 57 -3.00 4.66 7.37
C TRP A 57 -2.50 5.73 6.42
N MET A 58 -3.18 5.87 5.30
CA MET A 58 -2.91 6.91 4.33
C MET A 58 -4.20 7.40 3.71
N LYS A 59 -4.23 8.70 3.42
CA LYS A 59 -5.29 9.31 2.61
C LYS A 59 -4.71 9.72 1.27
N LEU A 60 -5.37 9.31 0.21
CA LEU A 60 -5.05 9.68 -1.16
C LEU A 60 -5.90 10.86 -1.57
N LYS A 61 -5.34 11.72 -2.42
CA LYS A 61 -6.06 12.85 -3.00
C LYS A 61 -7.32 12.42 -3.75
N ASN A 62 -7.20 11.34 -4.53
CA ASN A 62 -8.27 10.75 -5.31
C ASN A 62 -8.19 9.22 -5.28
N LYS A 63 -9.32 8.56 -5.55
CA LYS A 63 -9.27 7.13 -5.90
C LYS A 63 -8.53 6.97 -7.22
N LYS A 64 -7.76 5.90 -7.37
CA LYS A 64 -6.98 5.66 -8.59
C LYS A 64 -7.09 4.20 -9.00
N GLU A 65 -7.23 3.96 -10.29
CA GLU A 65 -7.00 2.64 -10.88
C GLU A 65 -5.65 2.64 -11.58
N HIS A 66 -4.91 1.55 -11.42
CA HIS A 66 -3.61 1.35 -12.06
C HIS A 66 -3.55 -0.04 -12.67
N LYS A 67 -2.96 -0.14 -13.86
CA LYS A 67 -2.73 -1.42 -14.54
C LYS A 67 -1.25 -1.78 -14.45
N PHE A 68 -0.93 -2.79 -13.66
CA PHE A 68 0.40 -3.40 -13.65
C PHE A 68 0.58 -4.22 -14.93
N LYS A 69 1.21 -3.61 -15.95
CA LYS A 69 1.33 -4.19 -17.30
C LYS A 69 2.03 -5.55 -17.31
N ARG A 70 3.10 -5.69 -16.52
CA ARG A 70 3.93 -6.91 -16.43
C ARG A 70 3.16 -8.16 -15.97
N ILE A 71 2.07 -7.98 -15.22
CA ILE A 71 1.21 -9.09 -14.73
C ILE A 71 -0.23 -9.01 -15.26
N ASN A 72 -0.51 -8.03 -16.12
CA ASN A 72 -1.83 -7.74 -16.67
C ASN A 72 -2.95 -7.67 -15.59
N LYS A 73 -2.65 -7.09 -14.42
CA LYS A 73 -3.63 -6.89 -13.34
C LYS A 73 -4.01 -5.44 -13.23
N VAL A 74 -5.30 -5.19 -13.03
CA VAL A 74 -5.84 -3.86 -12.74
C VAL A 74 -6.12 -3.79 -11.24
N VAL A 75 -5.59 -2.77 -10.58
CA VAL A 75 -5.72 -2.57 -9.15
C VAL A 75 -6.37 -1.21 -8.89
N SER A 76 -7.36 -1.19 -8.02
CA SER A 76 -8.06 0.00 -7.56
C SER A 76 -7.61 0.35 -6.15
N TYR A 77 -7.31 1.62 -5.94
CA TYR A 77 -6.92 2.21 -4.67
C TYR A 77 -8.01 3.20 -4.24
N ASP A 78 -8.61 2.95 -3.09
CA ASP A 78 -9.57 3.84 -2.45
C ASP A 78 -8.86 5.07 -1.85
N ARG A 79 -9.64 6.09 -1.47
CA ARG A 79 -9.10 7.32 -0.85
C ARG A 79 -8.47 7.07 0.50
N GLU A 80 -8.88 6.02 1.20
CA GLU A 80 -8.39 5.69 2.53
C GLU A 80 -7.88 4.25 2.48
N ILE A 81 -6.61 4.07 2.83
CA ILE A 81 -5.95 2.78 2.88
C ILE A 81 -5.41 2.61 4.30
N ASN A 82 -5.72 1.47 4.92
CA ASN A 82 -5.28 1.15 6.27
C ASN A 82 -4.73 -0.27 6.29
N PHE A 83 -3.66 -0.47 7.06
CA PHE A 83 -3.06 -1.78 7.26
C PHE A 83 -2.19 -1.82 8.51
N PHE A 84 -1.74 -3.02 8.85
CA PHE A 84 -0.80 -3.26 9.94
C PHE A 84 0.50 -3.84 9.38
N ILE A 85 1.62 -3.37 9.91
CA ILE A 85 2.92 -3.98 9.69
C ILE A 85 3.10 -5.13 10.68
N ASP A 86 3.37 -6.33 10.16
CA ASP A 86 3.62 -7.51 10.95
C ASP A 86 4.62 -8.42 10.24
N ASN A 87 5.66 -8.84 10.97
CA ASN A 87 6.68 -9.80 10.52
C ASN A 87 7.27 -9.51 9.12
N GLY A 88 7.60 -8.25 8.84
CA GLY A 88 8.18 -7.84 7.54
C GLY A 88 7.17 -7.75 6.39
N GLY A 89 5.88 -7.76 6.68
CA GLY A 89 4.82 -7.63 5.68
C GLY A 89 3.65 -6.79 6.15
N ILE A 90 2.63 -6.74 5.30
CA ILE A 90 1.39 -6.00 5.47
C ILE A 90 0.25 -7.00 5.75
N LYS A 91 -0.55 -6.73 6.78
CA LYS A 91 -1.75 -7.50 7.14
C LYS A 91 -2.95 -6.59 7.36
N LYS A 92 -4.16 -7.17 7.29
CA LYS A 92 -5.45 -6.47 7.44
C LYS A 92 -5.55 -5.23 6.54
N LEU A 93 -5.01 -5.34 5.33
CA LEU A 93 -5.05 -4.29 4.33
C LEU A 93 -6.49 -4.02 3.90
N THR A 94 -6.82 -2.74 3.77
CA THR A 94 -8.10 -2.24 3.31
C THR A 94 -7.87 -1.12 2.30
N GLY A 95 -8.88 -0.87 1.44
CA GLY A 95 -8.81 0.17 0.42
C GLY A 95 -8.02 -0.20 -0.83
N ILE A 96 -7.59 -1.46 -0.98
CA ILE A 96 -6.95 -1.96 -2.21
C ILE A 96 -7.73 -3.17 -2.74
N LYS A 97 -8.07 -3.13 -4.03
CA LYS A 97 -8.78 -4.20 -4.72
C LYS A 97 -8.09 -4.54 -6.04
N CYS A 98 -7.99 -5.81 -6.36
CA CYS A 98 -7.53 -6.30 -7.67
C CYS A 98 -8.73 -6.75 -8.50
N LYS A 99 -8.73 -6.45 -9.79
CA LYS A 99 -9.74 -6.91 -10.73
C LYS A 99 -9.37 -8.31 -11.22
N GLU A 100 -10.23 -9.27 -10.93
CA GLU A 100 -10.13 -10.63 -11.44
C GLU A 100 -11.35 -10.92 -12.33
N LEU A 101 -11.12 -11.17 -13.61
CA LEU A 101 -12.16 -11.28 -14.64
C LEU A 101 -13.08 -10.05 -14.63
N PHE A 102 -14.25 -10.16 -14.00
CA PHE A 102 -15.26 -9.10 -13.88
C PHE A 102 -15.53 -8.66 -12.44
N ILE A 103 -14.83 -9.20 -11.45
CA ILE A 103 -15.09 -8.99 -10.03
C ILE A 103 -13.89 -8.26 -9.39
N TRP A 104 -14.18 -7.33 -8.49
CA TRP A 104 -13.18 -6.70 -7.64
C TRP A 104 -12.96 -7.52 -6.37
N ILE A 105 -11.74 -8.00 -6.19
CA ILE A 105 -11.33 -8.79 -5.03
C ILE A 105 -10.47 -7.91 -4.11
N THR A 106 -10.88 -7.78 -2.85
CA THR A 106 -10.10 -7.05 -1.83
C THR A 106 -8.81 -7.78 -1.50
N ILE A 107 -7.71 -7.05 -1.44
CA ILE A 107 -6.43 -7.55 -0.95
C ILE A 107 -6.35 -7.27 0.55
N SER A 108 -6.05 -8.29 1.35
CA SER A 108 -5.98 -8.23 2.82
C SER A 108 -4.54 -8.26 3.36
N GLY A 109 -3.55 -8.58 2.54
CA GLY A 109 -2.16 -8.63 2.98
C GLY A 109 -1.18 -8.81 1.84
N MET A 110 0.09 -8.59 2.16
CA MET A 110 1.20 -8.58 1.21
C MET A 110 2.53 -8.81 1.93
N PHE A 111 3.36 -9.71 1.44
CA PHE A 111 4.66 -10.02 2.03
C PHE A 111 5.56 -10.76 1.05
N ILE A 112 6.86 -10.80 1.33
CA ILE A 112 7.82 -11.65 0.63
C ILE A 112 8.08 -12.85 1.53
N GLU A 113 7.73 -14.05 1.06
CA GLU A 113 7.87 -15.29 1.86
C GLU A 113 9.32 -15.79 1.86
N ASP A 114 9.98 -15.71 0.70
CA ASP A 114 11.38 -16.06 0.50
C ASP A 114 12.04 -14.99 -0.38
N PRO A 115 12.98 -14.18 0.14
CA PRO A 115 13.68 -13.16 -0.64
C PRO A 115 14.42 -13.71 -1.86
N SER A 116 14.88 -14.97 -1.81
CA SER A 116 15.59 -15.60 -2.93
C SER A 116 14.67 -16.00 -4.08
N SER A 117 13.37 -16.12 -3.82
CA SER A 117 12.37 -16.48 -4.82
C SER A 117 12.10 -15.40 -5.87
N GLY A 118 12.47 -14.14 -5.57
CA GLY A 118 12.15 -12.99 -6.41
C GLY A 118 10.65 -12.72 -6.56
N LYS A 119 9.82 -13.26 -5.65
CA LYS A 119 8.35 -13.15 -5.69
C LYS A 119 7.80 -12.46 -4.46
N ILE A 120 6.73 -11.71 -4.69
CA ILE A 120 5.88 -11.12 -3.67
C ILE A 120 4.55 -11.88 -3.63
N SER A 121 4.04 -12.09 -2.42
CA SER A 121 2.80 -12.79 -2.14
C SER A 121 1.73 -11.79 -1.72
N PHE A 122 0.52 -11.93 -2.27
CA PHE A 122 -0.66 -11.16 -1.88
C PHE A 122 -1.71 -12.10 -1.33
N THR A 123 -2.43 -11.68 -0.30
CA THR A 123 -3.50 -12.47 0.31
C THR A 123 -4.84 -11.76 0.17
N ILE A 124 -5.90 -12.55 0.10
CA ILE A 124 -7.28 -12.06 0.16
C ILE A 124 -7.93 -12.51 1.48
N PRO A 125 -9.08 -11.94 1.90
CA PRO A 125 -9.70 -12.25 3.19
C PRO A 125 -10.00 -13.74 3.44
N SER A 126 -10.18 -14.55 2.38
CA SER A 126 -10.36 -16.00 2.49
C SER A 126 -9.08 -16.78 2.81
N GLY A 127 -7.92 -16.13 2.86
CA GLY A 127 -6.62 -16.76 3.09
C GLY A 127 -5.93 -17.29 1.83
N LEU A 128 -6.58 -17.23 0.66
CA LEU A 128 -5.94 -17.57 -0.61
C LEU A 128 -4.79 -16.59 -0.90
N LYS A 129 -3.70 -17.14 -1.45
CA LYS A 129 -2.51 -16.40 -1.84
C LYS A 129 -2.33 -16.38 -3.35
N ALA A 130 -1.82 -15.28 -3.88
CA ALA A 130 -1.31 -15.19 -5.25
C ALA A 130 0.13 -14.66 -5.22
N HIS A 131 0.99 -15.18 -6.09
CA HIS A 131 2.41 -14.85 -6.14
C HIS A 131 2.76 -14.20 -7.47
N PHE A 132 3.53 -13.12 -7.43
CA PHE A 132 3.94 -12.36 -8.61
C PHE A 132 5.42 -12.01 -8.53
N PRO A 133 6.12 -11.84 -9.66
CA PRO A 133 7.51 -11.40 -9.65
C PRO A 133 7.61 -9.99 -9.05
N ILE A 134 8.59 -9.74 -8.18
CA ILE A 134 8.82 -8.44 -7.53
C ILE A 134 9.02 -7.34 -8.59
N SER A 135 9.72 -7.67 -9.69
CA SER A 135 9.94 -6.76 -10.81
C SER A 135 8.65 -6.23 -11.43
N ALA A 136 7.50 -6.87 -11.24
CA ALA A 136 6.21 -6.33 -11.72
C ALA A 136 5.75 -5.07 -10.99
N PHE A 137 6.37 -4.74 -9.84
CA PHE A 137 5.96 -3.65 -8.94
C PHE A 137 7.11 -2.69 -8.63
N GLU A 138 8.19 -2.72 -9.40
CA GLU A 138 9.21 -1.69 -9.32
C GLU A 138 8.67 -0.38 -9.90
N LEU A 139 9.29 0.75 -9.53
CA LEU A 139 8.91 2.04 -10.10
C LEU A 139 9.13 1.96 -11.62
N GLU A 140 8.06 2.15 -12.39
CA GLU A 140 8.20 2.38 -13.83
C GLU A 140 8.99 3.69 -13.98
N GLU A 141 10.14 3.66 -14.64
CA GLU A 141 10.81 4.89 -15.07
C GLU A 141 9.80 5.67 -15.91
N ASP A 142 9.57 6.93 -15.55
CA ASP A 142 8.58 7.82 -16.15
C ASP A 142 8.75 7.84 -17.68
N ASP A 143 7.93 7.07 -18.41
CA ASP A 143 7.76 7.20 -19.87
C ASP A 143 6.88 8.44 -20.18
N ASN A 144 6.81 9.41 -19.26
CA ASN A 144 6.13 10.67 -19.48
C ASN A 144 7.07 11.68 -20.15
N LYS A 145 7.47 11.35 -21.37
CA LYS A 145 7.88 12.32 -22.37
C LYS A 145 7.15 12.00 -23.67
N LYS A 146 5.86 12.34 -23.72
CA LYS A 146 5.19 12.56 -25.00
C LYS A 146 4.19 13.70 -24.93
#